data_AF-A0A535GLS3-F1
#
_entry.id   AF-A0A535GLS3-F1
#
_cell.length_a   1.000
_cell.length_b   1.000
_cell.length_c   1.000
_cell.angle_alpha   90.00
_cell.angle_beta   90.00
_cell.angle_gamma   90.00
#
_symmetry.space_group_name_H-M   'P 1'
#
loop_
_entity.id
_entity.type
_entity.pdbx_description
1 polymer ?
#
loop_
_entity_poly.entity_id
_entity_poly.type
_entity_poly.pdbx_seq_one_letter_code
_entity_poly.pdbx_strand_id
1 'polypeptide(L)'
;MANKKIQNPSKDEDVEKITKDTFNSAIRKSNRPRNIRDLGVSTLKNLPATIGMVQTFMKTVNWRAAQEEVLNGLNNTVVIVGQPNSGKSTLFNKIKGQKVSPVSSEAGTTRTLIRVDFGPFTLLDTPGIEKSGQLNDEVKSGLEQASIIVFLIDATKGLQTLDRELYESIKKLGKPIIVAVNKVDALKGGESGDQFATEVAVMLGVAGVIPISGKTGLNVAEELIPTMIDASPEAALVIGHELPAYRRSAGQRIIRNATLVSLAAGIEPIPLIDIPILLGAQIRLVLRMAALYGEPIDSTNA
;
A
#
# COMPACT_ATOMS: atom_id res chain seq x y z
N MET A 1 38.85 -47.35 -45.64
CA MET A 1 38.51 -47.86 -44.29
C MET A 1 37.60 -46.82 -43.62
N ALA A 2 36.55 -47.26 -42.93
CA ALA A 2 35.50 -46.36 -42.45
C ALA A 2 35.83 -45.72 -41.10
N ASN A 3 35.50 -44.44 -40.93
CA ASN A 3 35.52 -43.78 -39.63
C ASN A 3 34.09 -43.38 -39.27
N LYS A 4 33.50 -44.08 -38.28
CA LYS A 4 32.06 -44.07 -38.01
C LYS A 4 31.72 -43.00 -36.97
N LYS A 5 31.18 -41.86 -37.40
CA LYS A 5 30.52 -40.91 -36.48
C LYS A 5 29.32 -41.61 -35.82
N ILE A 6 29.25 -41.55 -34.49
CA ILE A 6 28.10 -41.99 -33.72
C ILE A 6 27.10 -40.83 -33.69
N GLN A 7 25.93 -41.00 -34.31
CA GLN A 7 24.76 -40.18 -34.06
C GLN A 7 23.82 -40.99 -33.14
N ASN A 8 23.48 -40.43 -31.99
CA ASN A 8 22.35 -40.91 -31.18
C ASN A 8 21.08 -40.22 -31.70
N PRO A 9 20.02 -40.96 -32.09
CA PRO A 9 18.68 -40.39 -32.16
C PRO A 9 18.15 -40.06 -30.75
N SER A 10 17.20 -39.13 -30.70
CA SER A 10 16.80 -38.35 -29.53
C SER A 10 15.86 -39.05 -28.56
N LYS A 11 16.07 -38.83 -27.26
CA LYS A 11 15.18 -39.29 -26.17
C LYS A 11 13.82 -38.59 -26.13
N ASP A 12 13.64 -37.52 -26.89
CA ASP A 12 12.50 -36.62 -26.73
C ASP A 12 11.21 -37.13 -27.40
N GLU A 13 11.31 -37.91 -28.49
CA GLU A 13 10.13 -38.45 -29.19
C GLU A 13 9.36 -39.49 -28.36
N ASP A 14 10.05 -40.31 -27.57
CA ASP A 14 9.41 -41.29 -26.67
C ASP A 14 8.72 -40.61 -25.48
N VAL A 15 9.29 -39.51 -24.96
CA VAL A 15 8.72 -38.76 -23.82
C VAL A 15 7.45 -38.01 -24.23
N GLU A 16 7.42 -37.41 -25.44
CA GLU A 16 6.23 -36.71 -25.93
C GLU A 16 5.05 -37.67 -26.22
N LYS A 17 5.35 -38.91 -26.62
CA LYS A 17 4.34 -39.94 -26.89
C LYS A 17 3.73 -40.49 -25.59
N ILE A 18 4.56 -40.81 -24.61
CA ILE A 18 4.13 -41.28 -23.28
C ILE A 18 3.29 -40.22 -22.56
N THR A 19 3.67 -38.94 -22.65
CA THR A 19 2.90 -37.84 -22.03
C THR A 19 1.55 -37.61 -22.70
N LYS A 20 1.46 -37.63 -24.04
CA LYS A 20 0.18 -37.50 -24.76
C LYS A 20 -0.80 -38.64 -24.49
N ASP A 21 -0.35 -39.89 -24.45
CA ASP A 21 -1.25 -41.02 -24.17
C ASP A 21 -1.69 -41.08 -22.69
N THR A 22 -0.82 -40.66 -21.76
CA THR A 22 -1.20 -40.50 -20.34
C THR A 22 -2.21 -39.37 -20.15
N PHE A 23 -2.04 -38.24 -20.84
CA PHE A 23 -2.96 -37.09 -20.77
C PHE A 23 -4.33 -37.41 -21.40
N ASN A 24 -4.35 -38.06 -22.57
CA ASN A 24 -5.59 -38.45 -23.25
C ASN A 24 -6.36 -39.57 -22.51
N SER A 25 -5.67 -40.47 -21.80
CA SER A 25 -6.33 -41.48 -20.96
C SER A 25 -6.91 -40.88 -19.67
N ALA A 26 -6.27 -39.86 -19.09
CA ALA A 26 -6.80 -39.11 -17.95
C ALA A 26 -8.07 -38.31 -18.31
N ILE A 27 -8.14 -37.69 -19.49
CA ILE A 27 -9.28 -36.87 -19.92
C ILE A 27 -10.50 -37.70 -20.36
N ARG A 28 -10.31 -38.96 -20.78
CA ARG A 28 -11.41 -39.84 -21.27
C ARG A 28 -12.35 -40.42 -20.18
N LYS A 29 -12.21 -40.03 -18.89
CA LYS A 29 -13.17 -40.39 -17.82
C LYS A 29 -13.82 -39.18 -17.15
N SER A 30 -14.38 -38.29 -17.97
CA SER A 30 -15.33 -37.24 -17.55
C SER A 30 -16.66 -37.84 -17.07
N ASN A 31 -16.71 -38.29 -15.80
CA ASN A 31 -17.97 -38.49 -15.10
C ASN A 31 -18.43 -37.15 -14.51
N ARG A 32 -19.23 -36.39 -15.27
CA ARG A 32 -19.99 -35.26 -14.70
C ARG A 32 -20.95 -35.81 -13.63
N PRO A 33 -20.88 -35.35 -12.37
CA PRO A 33 -21.78 -35.82 -11.32
C PRO A 33 -23.22 -35.45 -11.68
N ARG A 34 -24.13 -36.42 -11.55
CA ARG A 34 -25.55 -36.25 -11.93
C ARG A 34 -26.43 -35.81 -10.77
N ASN A 35 -25.93 -35.84 -9.53
CA ASN A 35 -26.70 -35.50 -8.33
C ASN A 35 -25.89 -34.65 -7.34
N ILE A 36 -26.61 -33.78 -6.61
CA ILE A 36 -26.06 -32.89 -5.57
C ILE A 36 -25.36 -33.66 -4.44
N ARG A 37 -25.74 -34.92 -4.20
CA ARG A 37 -25.10 -35.81 -3.20
C ARG A 37 -23.66 -36.21 -3.55
N ASP A 38 -23.28 -36.19 -4.83
CA ASP A 38 -21.93 -36.57 -5.27
C ASP A 38 -20.89 -35.48 -4.98
N LEU A 39 -21.32 -34.21 -4.92
CA LEU A 39 -20.47 -33.05 -4.60
C LEU A 39 -19.95 -33.07 -3.16
N GLY A 40 -20.60 -33.81 -2.27
CA GLY A 40 -20.25 -33.86 -0.85
C GLY A 40 -19.07 -34.77 -0.51
N VAL A 41 -18.80 -35.84 -1.28
CA VAL A 41 -17.87 -36.90 -0.83
C VAL A 41 -16.52 -36.87 -1.54
N SER A 42 -16.48 -36.51 -2.83
CA SER A 42 -15.21 -36.38 -3.57
C SER A 42 -14.42 -35.15 -3.12
N THR A 43 -15.09 -34.06 -2.79
CA THR A 43 -14.47 -32.80 -2.31
C THR A 43 -13.85 -32.98 -0.92
N LEU A 44 -14.49 -33.75 -0.03
CA LEU A 44 -13.96 -34.08 1.30
C LEU A 44 -12.72 -34.98 1.25
N LYS A 45 -12.50 -35.77 0.19
CA LYS A 45 -11.30 -36.64 0.06
C LYS A 45 -9.99 -35.87 -0.11
N ASN A 46 -10.06 -34.59 -0.49
CA ASN A 46 -8.89 -33.73 -0.67
C ASN A 46 -8.68 -32.78 0.53
N LEU A 47 -9.48 -32.88 1.60
CA LEU A 47 -9.17 -32.22 2.86
C LEU A 47 -7.90 -32.84 3.49
N PRO A 48 -7.15 -32.07 4.30
CA PRO A 48 -5.92 -32.57 4.92
C PRO A 48 -6.22 -33.82 5.77
N ALA A 49 -5.73 -34.97 5.33
CA ALA A 49 -6.18 -36.29 5.81
C ALA A 49 -5.76 -36.64 7.26
N THR A 50 -5.19 -35.68 8.00
CA THR A 50 -4.80 -35.83 9.41
C THR A 50 -5.09 -34.57 10.21
N ILE A 51 -5.54 -34.76 11.45
CA ILE A 51 -5.69 -33.70 12.44
C ILE A 51 -4.39 -32.90 12.62
N GLY A 52 -3.22 -33.52 12.47
CA GLY A 52 -1.92 -32.85 12.50
C GLY A 52 -1.72 -31.85 11.36
N MET A 53 -2.16 -32.15 10.13
CA MET A 53 -2.15 -31.16 9.05
C MET A 53 -3.15 -30.03 9.31
N VAL A 54 -4.36 -30.33 9.81
CA VAL A 54 -5.33 -29.29 10.19
C VAL A 54 -4.79 -28.40 11.31
N GLN A 55 -4.08 -28.95 12.29
CA GLN A 55 -3.41 -28.17 13.34
C GLN A 55 -2.21 -27.36 12.82
N THR A 56 -1.45 -27.89 11.87
CA THR A 56 -0.35 -27.16 11.22
C THR A 56 -0.88 -26.02 10.36
N PHE A 57 -1.99 -26.26 9.66
CA PHE A 57 -2.76 -25.29 8.89
C PHE A 57 -3.38 -24.19 9.77
N MET A 58 -3.99 -24.55 10.90
CA MET A 58 -4.48 -23.57 11.89
C MET A 58 -3.33 -22.80 12.58
N LYS A 59 -2.11 -23.34 12.58
CA LYS A 59 -0.90 -22.61 13.03
C LYS A 59 -0.33 -21.68 11.95
N THR A 60 -0.40 -22.02 10.67
CA THR A 60 0.01 -21.12 9.57
C THR A 60 -1.02 -20.03 9.30
N VAL A 61 -2.30 -20.32 9.50
CA VAL A 61 -3.38 -19.33 9.60
C VAL A 61 -3.36 -18.70 11.00
N ASN A 62 -2.25 -18.06 11.35
CA ASN A 62 -2.05 -17.45 12.66
C ASN A 62 -2.90 -16.17 12.79
N TRP A 63 -4.11 -16.33 13.29
CA TRP A 63 -5.06 -15.25 13.55
C TRP A 63 -4.44 -14.11 14.38
N ARG A 64 -3.63 -14.44 15.40
CA ARG A 64 -2.95 -13.42 16.23
C ARG A 64 -1.94 -12.61 15.43
N ALA A 65 -1.13 -13.26 14.59
CA ALA A 65 -0.20 -12.53 13.72
C ALA A 65 -0.94 -11.65 12.68
N ALA A 66 -2.11 -12.09 12.20
CA ALA A 66 -2.94 -11.27 11.30
C ALA A 66 -3.60 -10.10 12.04
N GLN A 67 -4.05 -10.27 13.30
CA GLN A 67 -4.51 -9.17 14.16
C GLN A 67 -3.38 -8.17 14.41
N GLU A 68 -2.19 -8.66 14.81
CA GLU A 68 -1.00 -7.84 15.08
C GLU A 68 -0.53 -7.09 13.82
N GLU A 69 -0.53 -7.73 12.65
CA GLU A 69 -0.26 -7.07 11.35
C GLU A 69 -1.21 -5.89 11.11
N VAL A 70 -2.51 -6.06 11.39
CA VAL A 70 -3.53 -5.02 11.15
C VAL A 70 -3.48 -3.91 12.21
N LEU A 71 -3.21 -4.25 13.48
CA LEU A 71 -3.03 -3.28 14.56
C LEU A 71 -1.75 -2.45 14.36
N ASN A 72 -0.64 -3.08 13.98
CA ASN A 72 0.57 -2.37 13.56
C ASN A 72 0.30 -1.54 12.29
N GLY A 73 -0.58 -2.03 11.41
CA GLY A 73 -1.10 -1.31 10.25
C GLY A 73 -1.86 -0.02 10.59
N LEU A 74 -2.43 0.11 11.79
CA LEU A 74 -3.05 1.36 12.29
C LEU A 74 -2.02 2.34 12.87
N ASN A 75 -0.89 1.84 13.38
CA ASN A 75 0.22 2.67 13.88
C ASN A 75 1.08 3.26 12.74
N ASN A 76 0.80 2.90 11.48
CA ASN A 76 1.51 3.37 10.30
C ASN A 76 1.14 4.81 9.95
N THR A 77 2.14 5.65 9.72
CA THR A 77 1.92 7.10 9.53
C THR A 77 2.06 7.53 8.06
N VAL A 78 1.27 8.53 7.70
CA VAL A 78 1.50 9.39 6.54
C VAL A 78 2.41 10.52 6.98
N VAL A 79 3.62 10.59 6.43
CA VAL A 79 4.57 11.67 6.76
C VAL A 79 4.48 12.79 5.73
N ILE A 80 4.22 14.02 6.20
CA ILE A 80 4.30 15.24 5.38
C ILE A 80 5.69 15.85 5.57
N VAL A 81 6.45 16.00 4.48
CA VAL A 81 7.85 16.48 4.46
C VAL A 81 8.08 17.49 3.33
N GLY A 82 9.09 18.36 3.46
CA GLY A 82 9.39 19.41 2.48
C GLY A 82 10.10 20.60 3.12
N GLN A 83 10.63 21.51 2.30
CA GLN A 83 11.41 22.66 2.76
C GLN A 83 10.64 23.57 3.76
N PRO A 84 11.34 24.38 4.58
CA PRO A 84 10.70 25.32 5.48
C PRO A 84 9.75 26.26 4.75
N ASN A 85 8.61 26.53 5.36
CA ASN A 85 7.55 27.36 4.80
C ASN A 85 6.92 26.83 3.50
N SER A 86 7.13 25.58 3.07
CA SER A 86 6.39 24.97 1.94
C SER A 86 4.88 24.77 2.22
N GLY A 87 4.42 25.12 3.42
CA GLY A 87 3.01 25.07 3.83
C GLY A 87 2.58 23.75 4.45
N LYS A 88 3.53 22.91 4.91
CA LYS A 88 3.28 21.62 5.58
C LYS A 88 2.22 21.72 6.69
N SER A 89 2.42 22.63 7.65
CA SER A 89 1.50 22.83 8.78
C SER A 89 0.14 23.40 8.34
N THR A 90 0.10 24.18 7.25
CA THR A 90 -1.15 24.67 6.66
C THR A 90 -1.96 23.53 6.03
N LEU A 91 -1.30 22.64 5.28
CA LEU A 91 -1.93 21.45 4.71
C LEU A 91 -2.40 20.49 5.81
N PHE A 92 -1.55 20.21 6.80
CA PHE A 92 -1.89 19.37 7.96
C PHE A 92 -3.15 19.89 8.68
N ASN A 93 -3.20 21.19 8.97
CA ASN A 93 -4.37 21.84 9.57
C ASN A 93 -5.60 21.85 8.65
N LYS A 94 -5.42 21.94 7.33
CA LYS A 94 -6.53 21.83 6.35
C LYS A 94 -7.15 20.44 6.34
N ILE A 95 -6.32 19.39 6.37
CA ILE A 95 -6.78 18.00 6.42
C ILE A 95 -7.47 17.72 7.76
N LYS A 96 -6.87 18.15 8.89
CA LYS A 96 -7.52 18.15 10.21
C LYS A 96 -8.85 18.92 10.22
N GLY A 97 -8.96 20.00 9.46
CA GLY A 97 -10.18 20.78 9.31
C GLY A 97 -11.32 20.08 8.55
N GLN A 98 -11.08 18.93 7.91
CA GLN A 98 -12.13 18.19 7.20
C GLN A 98 -12.98 17.27 8.10
N LYS A 99 -12.57 17.01 9.38
CA LYS A 99 -13.35 16.43 10.53
C LYS A 99 -12.49 16.31 11.82
N VAL A 100 -13.02 16.25 13.06
CA VAL A 100 -14.38 15.86 13.54
C VAL A 100 -15.05 16.83 14.55
N SER A 101 -14.48 16.99 15.76
CA SER A 101 -15.04 17.61 17.00
C SER A 101 -13.86 17.97 17.96
N PRO A 102 -14.02 18.68 19.10
CA PRO A 102 -12.95 19.52 19.67
C PRO A 102 -11.88 18.79 20.51
N VAL A 103 -10.80 19.55 20.80
CA VAL A 103 -9.65 19.26 21.69
C VAL A 103 -8.53 18.43 21.03
N SER A 104 -7.23 18.72 21.20
CA SER A 104 -6.58 19.87 21.86
C SER A 104 -5.88 20.80 20.84
N SER A 105 -5.54 21.99 21.33
CA SER A 105 -4.76 23.01 20.64
C SER A 105 -3.50 23.34 21.45
N GLU A 106 -2.35 22.85 21.02
CA GLU A 106 -1.05 23.44 21.39
C GLU A 106 -0.24 23.71 20.13
N ALA A 107 -0.38 24.94 19.62
CA ALA A 107 0.48 25.48 18.58
C ALA A 107 1.50 26.41 19.24
N GLY A 108 2.61 25.83 19.71
CA GLY A 108 3.72 26.54 20.34
C GLY A 108 4.94 26.58 19.42
N THR A 109 5.42 27.79 19.11
CA THR A 109 6.70 28.01 18.43
C THR A 109 7.89 27.50 19.26
N THR A 110 8.76 26.63 18.72
CA THR A 110 10.22 26.54 19.03
C THR A 110 10.94 25.55 18.10
N ARG A 111 12.27 25.71 17.95
CA ARG A 111 13.18 25.14 16.93
C ARG A 111 13.55 23.65 17.08
N THR A 112 12.65 22.81 17.59
CA THR A 112 12.87 21.36 17.71
C THR A 112 12.01 20.63 16.69
N LEU A 113 12.38 19.42 16.27
CA LEU A 113 11.59 18.62 15.33
C LEU A 113 10.18 18.37 15.89
N ILE A 114 9.18 19.09 15.37
CA ILE A 114 7.81 18.99 15.86
C ILE A 114 7.14 17.80 15.17
N ARG A 115 7.18 16.63 15.81
CA ARG A 115 6.31 15.51 15.49
C ARG A 115 4.90 15.84 15.98
N VAL A 116 4.03 16.31 15.09
CA VAL A 116 2.59 16.44 15.39
C VAL A 116 1.88 15.25 14.79
N ASP A 117 1.42 14.34 15.64
CA ASP A 117 0.57 13.23 15.25
C ASP A 117 -0.91 13.67 15.33
N PHE A 118 -1.65 13.51 14.23
CA PHE A 118 -3.11 13.70 14.18
C PHE A 118 -3.73 12.63 13.27
N GLY A 119 -4.46 11.70 13.88
CA GLY A 119 -4.99 10.53 13.20
C GLY A 119 -3.88 9.79 12.44
N PRO A 120 -3.98 9.65 11.11
CA PRO A 120 -3.00 8.91 10.31
C PRO A 120 -1.78 9.77 9.95
N PHE A 121 -1.79 11.07 10.24
CA PHE A 121 -0.79 12.02 9.76
C PHE A 121 0.25 12.32 10.83
N THR A 122 1.53 12.15 10.48
CA THR A 122 2.65 12.75 11.19
C THR A 122 3.18 13.91 10.37
N LEU A 123 3.11 15.12 10.93
CA LEU A 123 3.92 16.22 10.42
C LEU A 123 5.37 16.01 10.89
N LEU A 124 6.33 15.95 9.96
CA LEU A 124 7.74 16.14 10.30
C LEU A 124 8.14 17.55 9.86
N ASP A 125 8.38 18.45 10.82
CA ASP A 125 9.06 19.69 10.51
C ASP A 125 10.58 19.51 10.49
N THR A 126 11.24 20.19 9.56
CA THR A 126 12.56 19.81 9.04
C THR A 126 13.62 20.91 9.14
N PRO A 127 13.79 21.60 10.29
CA PRO A 127 14.75 22.70 10.42
C PRO A 127 16.23 22.25 10.29
N GLY A 128 16.51 20.94 10.31
CA GLY A 128 17.84 20.38 10.02
C GLY A 128 18.20 20.30 8.53
N ILE A 129 17.22 20.27 7.63
CA ILE A 129 17.44 20.05 6.18
C ILE A 129 17.84 21.34 5.45
N GLU A 130 17.59 22.49 6.09
CA GLU A 130 17.74 23.85 5.52
C GLU A 130 19.13 24.18 4.96
N LYS A 131 20.17 23.48 5.40
CA LYS A 131 21.58 23.82 5.12
C LYS A 131 22.30 22.86 4.19
N SER A 132 21.74 21.68 3.92
CA SER A 132 22.47 20.60 3.23
C SER A 132 21.60 19.70 2.35
N GLY A 133 20.26 19.86 2.36
CA GLY A 133 19.33 18.98 1.65
C GLY A 133 19.26 17.54 2.17
N GLN A 134 20.13 17.18 3.13
CA GLN A 134 20.24 15.85 3.70
C GLN A 134 19.29 15.67 4.88
N LEU A 135 18.78 14.44 5.04
CA LEU A 135 18.01 14.03 6.21
C LEU A 135 18.96 13.92 7.42
N ASN A 136 18.61 14.53 8.54
CA ASN A 136 19.21 14.17 9.82
C ASN A 136 18.59 12.85 10.33
N ASP A 137 19.23 12.20 11.32
CA ASP A 137 18.81 10.88 11.78
C ASP A 137 17.38 10.85 12.36
N GLU A 138 16.93 11.95 12.98
CA GLU A 138 15.57 12.09 13.52
C GLU A 138 14.50 12.12 12.41
N VAL A 139 14.66 12.99 11.40
CA VAL A 139 13.72 13.02 10.25
C VAL A 139 13.79 11.69 9.49
N LYS A 140 15.00 11.12 9.33
CA LYS A 140 15.19 9.85 8.65
C LYS A 140 14.43 8.72 9.34
N SER A 141 14.54 8.59 10.66
CA SER A 141 13.81 7.60 11.45
C SER A 141 12.28 7.76 11.33
N GLY A 142 11.79 9.00 11.32
CA GLY A 142 10.37 9.28 11.08
C GLY A 142 9.89 8.86 9.68
N LEU A 143 10.70 9.11 8.64
CA LEU A 143 10.40 8.69 7.26
C LEU A 143 10.55 7.18 7.04
N GLU A 144 11.47 6.51 7.73
CA GLU A 144 11.63 5.05 7.71
C GLU A 144 10.40 4.33 8.32
N GLN A 145 9.72 4.96 9.28
CA GLN A 145 8.46 4.48 9.86
C GLN A 145 7.23 4.77 8.98
N ALA A 146 7.30 5.73 8.06
CA ALA A 146 6.18 6.12 7.22
C ALA A 146 5.68 4.97 6.33
N SER A 147 4.36 4.84 6.17
CA SER A 147 3.78 4.01 5.10
C SER A 147 3.81 4.74 3.75
N ILE A 148 3.58 6.05 3.76
CA ILE A 148 3.69 6.92 2.59
C ILE A 148 4.28 8.28 2.98
N ILE A 149 5.02 8.88 2.05
CA ILE A 149 5.65 10.19 2.22
C ILE A 149 4.96 11.17 1.26
N VAL A 150 4.43 12.27 1.78
CA VAL A 150 3.90 13.39 0.99
C VAL A 150 4.94 14.50 0.96
N PHE A 151 5.59 14.68 -0.19
CA PHE A 151 6.65 15.65 -0.42
C PHE A 151 6.09 16.96 -0.97
N LEU A 152 6.17 18.02 -0.17
CA LEU A 152 5.64 19.36 -0.46
C LEU A 152 6.72 20.32 -0.97
N ILE A 153 6.50 20.78 -2.20
CA ILE A 153 7.27 21.86 -2.86
C ILE A 153 6.46 23.17 -2.78
N ASP A 154 7.13 24.31 -2.65
CA ASP A 154 6.50 25.64 -2.63
C ASP A 154 6.37 26.18 -4.06
N ALA A 155 5.17 26.16 -4.66
CA ALA A 155 4.96 26.60 -6.03
C ALA A 155 5.37 28.07 -6.24
N THR A 156 5.25 28.92 -5.21
CA THR A 156 5.62 30.34 -5.30
C THR A 156 7.14 30.60 -5.37
N LYS A 157 7.97 29.57 -5.20
CA LYS A 157 9.44 29.65 -5.27
C LYS A 157 10.02 28.92 -6.48
N GLY A 158 9.28 28.03 -7.12
CA GLY A 158 9.85 27.04 -8.05
C GLY A 158 10.60 25.92 -7.33
N LEU A 159 10.90 24.83 -8.04
CA LEU A 159 11.67 23.69 -7.51
C LEU A 159 13.13 24.09 -7.20
N GLN A 160 13.49 24.16 -5.93
CA GLN A 160 14.83 24.55 -5.49
C GLN A 160 15.85 23.41 -5.56
N THR A 161 17.14 23.73 -5.51
CA THR A 161 18.22 22.72 -5.37
C THR A 161 18.01 21.87 -4.11
N LEU A 162 17.70 22.50 -2.98
CA LEU A 162 17.44 21.82 -1.71
C LEU A 162 16.16 20.95 -1.73
N ASP A 163 15.20 21.23 -2.62
CA ASP A 163 14.06 20.33 -2.85
C ASP A 163 14.51 19.06 -3.59
N ARG A 164 15.38 19.18 -4.59
CA ARG A 164 15.93 18.03 -5.34
C ARG A 164 16.80 17.14 -4.46
N GLU A 165 17.68 17.73 -3.65
CA GLU A 165 18.54 17.01 -2.70
C GLU A 165 17.72 16.27 -1.63
N LEU A 166 16.67 16.91 -1.13
CA LEU A 166 15.71 16.28 -0.22
C LEU A 166 14.95 15.14 -0.92
N TYR A 167 14.45 15.36 -2.13
CA TYR A 167 13.77 14.35 -2.92
C TYR A 167 14.62 13.09 -3.14
N GLU A 168 15.88 13.26 -3.59
CA GLU A 168 16.81 12.14 -3.77
C GLU A 168 17.22 11.48 -2.44
N SER A 169 17.10 12.18 -1.30
CA SER A 169 17.33 11.61 0.03
C SER A 169 16.15 10.77 0.51
N ILE A 170 14.90 11.21 0.33
CA ILE A 170 13.70 10.43 0.68
C ILE A 170 13.48 9.23 -0.25
N LYS A 171 13.84 9.36 -1.53
CA LYS A 171 13.73 8.31 -2.56
C LYS A 171 14.56 7.06 -2.23
N LYS A 172 15.71 7.23 -1.57
CA LYS A 172 16.58 6.14 -1.10
C LYS A 172 15.92 5.25 -0.03
N LEU A 173 14.84 5.69 0.60
CA LEU A 173 14.11 4.93 1.62
C LEU A 173 13.19 3.87 1.02
N GLY A 174 12.98 3.86 -0.30
CA GLY A 174 12.14 2.86 -0.99
C GLY A 174 10.64 2.93 -0.65
N LYS A 175 10.20 4.00 0.03
CA LYS A 175 8.80 4.24 0.39
C LYS A 175 8.02 4.83 -0.79
N PRO A 176 6.69 4.63 -0.87
CA PRO A 176 5.84 5.38 -1.79
C PRO A 176 5.92 6.88 -1.47
N ILE A 177 6.21 7.69 -2.49
CA ILE A 177 6.29 9.15 -2.39
C ILE A 177 5.22 9.76 -3.29
N ILE A 178 4.42 10.65 -2.73
CA ILE A 178 3.47 11.51 -3.45
C ILE A 178 4.06 12.91 -3.46
N VAL A 179 4.30 13.47 -4.64
CA VAL A 179 4.83 14.82 -4.79
C VAL A 179 3.68 15.79 -4.98
N ALA A 180 3.64 16.85 -4.18
CA ALA A 180 2.63 17.90 -4.30
C ALA A 180 3.26 19.29 -4.36
N VAL A 181 2.81 20.11 -5.31
CA VAL A 181 3.20 21.52 -5.43
C VAL A 181 2.15 22.37 -4.74
N ASN A 182 2.51 22.96 -3.60
CA ASN A 182 1.59 23.66 -2.72
C ASN A 182 1.59 25.17 -2.95
N LYS A 183 0.52 25.84 -2.49
CA LYS A 183 0.26 27.29 -2.64
C LYS A 183 0.00 27.73 -4.08
N VAL A 184 -0.61 26.89 -4.91
CA VAL A 184 -1.00 27.29 -6.27
C VAL A 184 -2.00 28.47 -6.28
N ASP A 185 -2.71 28.72 -5.16
CA ASP A 185 -3.55 29.91 -4.94
C ASP A 185 -2.78 31.23 -4.83
N ALA A 186 -1.44 31.18 -4.73
CA ALA A 186 -0.56 32.33 -4.59
C ALA A 186 0.37 32.54 -5.80
N LEU A 187 0.23 31.73 -6.86
CA LEU A 187 0.88 31.97 -8.15
C LEU A 187 0.40 33.30 -8.75
N LYS A 188 1.25 33.90 -9.59
CA LYS A 188 1.00 35.23 -10.20
C LYS A 188 1.09 35.12 -11.72
N GLY A 189 0.67 36.16 -12.43
CA GLY A 189 0.87 36.25 -13.88
C GLY A 189 0.03 35.30 -14.75
N GLY A 190 -0.88 34.52 -14.18
CA GLY A 190 -1.71 33.55 -14.91
C GLY A 190 -1.10 32.16 -15.06
N GLU A 191 0.00 31.88 -14.35
CA GLU A 191 0.60 30.55 -14.24
C GLU A 191 -0.41 29.54 -13.67
N SER A 192 -0.62 28.42 -14.37
CA SER A 192 -1.49 27.34 -13.86
C SER A 192 -0.72 26.42 -12.90
N GLY A 193 -1.38 26.01 -11.81
CA GLY A 193 -0.86 24.97 -10.93
C GLY A 193 -0.53 23.67 -11.67
N ASP A 194 -1.35 23.29 -12.67
CA ASP A 194 -1.17 22.07 -13.47
C ASP A 194 0.09 22.13 -14.36
N GLN A 195 0.37 23.33 -14.90
CA GLN A 195 1.59 23.57 -15.69
C GLN A 195 2.82 23.42 -14.79
N PHE A 196 2.82 24.09 -13.64
CA PHE A 196 3.90 23.99 -12.68
C PHE A 196 4.10 22.56 -12.13
N ALA A 197 3.00 21.84 -11.86
CA ALA A 197 3.05 20.43 -11.49
C ALA A 197 3.70 19.56 -12.59
N THR A 198 3.35 19.81 -13.86
CA THR A 198 3.94 19.14 -15.02
C THR A 198 5.44 19.43 -15.16
N GLU A 199 5.86 20.68 -14.97
CA GLU A 199 7.28 21.07 -14.99
C GLU A 199 8.07 20.36 -13.87
N VAL A 200 7.54 20.35 -12.64
CA VAL A 200 8.15 19.63 -11.51
C VAL A 200 8.21 18.12 -11.76
N ALA A 201 7.17 17.54 -12.39
CA ALA A 201 7.13 16.13 -12.77
C ALA A 201 8.29 15.78 -13.71
N VAL A 202 8.50 16.58 -14.75
CA VAL A 202 9.62 16.43 -15.70
C VAL A 202 10.97 16.65 -15.00
N MET A 203 11.10 17.68 -14.17
CA MET A 203 12.38 18.00 -13.50
C MET A 203 12.84 16.98 -12.46
N LEU A 204 11.91 16.26 -11.81
CA LEU A 204 12.21 15.20 -10.85
C LEU A 204 12.17 13.79 -11.49
N GLY A 205 11.70 13.65 -12.72
CA GLY A 205 11.53 12.36 -13.38
C GLY A 205 10.43 11.49 -12.74
N VAL A 206 9.34 12.12 -12.30
CA VAL A 206 8.20 11.49 -11.62
C VAL A 206 6.90 11.69 -12.38
N ALA A 207 5.91 10.85 -12.14
CA ALA A 207 4.54 11.04 -12.63
C ALA A 207 3.60 11.45 -11.49
N GLY A 208 2.48 12.10 -11.81
CA GLY A 208 1.42 12.37 -10.83
C GLY A 208 1.79 13.40 -9.74
N VAL A 209 2.52 14.47 -10.11
CA VAL A 209 2.68 15.62 -9.22
C VAL A 209 1.32 16.32 -9.08
N ILE A 210 0.88 16.54 -7.84
CA ILE A 210 -0.45 17.09 -7.55
C ILE A 210 -0.33 18.59 -7.23
N PRO A 211 -0.96 19.50 -8.01
CA PRO A 211 -1.07 20.89 -7.64
C PRO A 211 -2.11 21.06 -6.54
N ILE A 212 -1.72 21.65 -5.40
CA ILE A 212 -2.62 21.81 -4.24
C ILE A 212 -2.56 23.22 -3.65
N SER A 213 -3.61 23.57 -2.91
CA SER A 213 -3.54 24.66 -1.94
C SER A 213 -3.97 24.16 -0.56
N GLY A 214 -3.00 23.98 0.34
CA GLY A 214 -3.30 23.76 1.76
C GLY A 214 -4.07 24.94 2.39
N LYS A 215 -4.02 26.15 1.80
CA LYS A 215 -4.74 27.33 2.31
C LYS A 215 -6.22 27.30 1.94
N THR A 216 -6.56 27.10 0.66
CA THR A 216 -7.97 27.06 0.21
C THR A 216 -8.59 25.69 0.44
N GLY A 217 -7.84 24.62 0.19
CA GLY A 217 -8.30 23.24 0.16
C GLY A 217 -8.29 22.62 -1.25
N LEU A 218 -7.97 23.39 -2.28
CA LEU A 218 -7.91 22.94 -3.68
C LEU A 218 -7.04 21.69 -3.82
N ASN A 219 -7.61 20.66 -4.47
CA ASN A 219 -7.02 19.36 -4.78
C ASN A 219 -6.59 18.53 -3.55
N VAL A 220 -6.96 18.96 -2.34
CA VAL A 220 -6.64 18.22 -1.10
C VAL A 220 -7.59 17.04 -0.88
N ALA A 221 -8.90 17.25 -1.10
CA ALA A 221 -9.93 16.25 -0.84
C ALA A 221 -10.20 15.35 -2.04
N GLU A 222 -10.08 15.93 -3.24
CA GLU A 222 -10.49 15.39 -4.51
C GLU A 222 -9.36 14.65 -5.24
N GLU A 223 -8.09 14.97 -4.96
CA GLU A 223 -6.92 14.35 -5.59
C GLU A 223 -5.89 13.82 -4.58
N LEU A 224 -5.41 14.64 -3.65
CA LEU A 224 -4.32 14.26 -2.73
C LEU A 224 -4.71 13.10 -1.81
N ILE A 225 -5.79 13.23 -1.03
CA ILE A 225 -6.22 12.17 -0.11
C ILE A 225 -6.60 10.87 -0.87
N PRO A 226 -7.32 10.91 -2.00
CA PRO A 226 -7.52 9.72 -2.84
C PRO A 226 -6.21 9.08 -3.32
N THR A 227 -5.23 9.87 -3.76
CA THR A 227 -3.92 9.35 -4.20
C THR A 227 -3.15 8.70 -3.04
N MET A 228 -3.27 9.25 -1.83
CA MET A 228 -2.70 8.67 -0.62
C MET A 228 -3.32 7.31 -0.27
N ILE A 229 -4.64 7.17 -0.41
CA ILE A 229 -5.34 5.90 -0.23
C ILE A 229 -4.88 4.88 -1.29
N ASP A 230 -4.74 5.30 -2.55
CA ASP A 230 -4.29 4.44 -3.63
C ASP A 230 -2.77 4.14 -3.65
N ALA A 231 -1.97 4.80 -2.83
CA ALA A 231 -0.53 4.53 -2.71
C ALA A 231 -0.22 3.28 -1.88
N SER A 232 -0.99 2.99 -0.82
CA SER A 232 -0.75 1.83 0.06
C SER A 232 -2.05 1.32 0.72
N PRO A 233 -2.28 0.00 0.82
CA PRO A 233 -3.38 -0.58 1.62
C PRO A 233 -3.35 -0.21 3.10
N GLU A 234 -2.18 0.08 3.65
CA GLU A 234 -1.96 0.53 5.03
C GLU A 234 -2.37 2.00 5.15
N ALA A 235 -1.92 2.86 4.23
CA ALA A 235 -2.39 4.25 4.16
C ALA A 235 -3.91 4.33 3.99
N ALA A 236 -4.50 3.48 3.12
CA ALA A 236 -5.94 3.33 2.99
C ALA A 236 -6.63 3.00 4.33
N LEU A 237 -6.08 2.06 5.10
CA LEU A 237 -6.63 1.66 6.39
C LEU A 237 -6.64 2.83 7.38
N VAL A 238 -5.50 3.49 7.62
CA VAL A 238 -5.43 4.53 8.66
C VAL A 238 -6.18 5.80 8.23
N ILE A 239 -6.09 6.20 6.96
CA ILE A 239 -6.86 7.34 6.42
C ILE A 239 -8.37 7.07 6.50
N GLY A 240 -8.81 5.85 6.19
CA GLY A 240 -10.23 5.50 6.28
C GLY A 240 -10.73 5.38 7.72
N HIS A 241 -9.93 4.83 8.64
CA HIS A 241 -10.26 4.79 10.07
C HIS A 241 -10.56 6.20 10.60
N GLU A 242 -9.62 7.12 10.36
CA GLU A 242 -9.59 8.46 10.94
C GLU A 242 -10.42 9.51 10.19
N LEU A 243 -10.59 9.35 8.88
CA LEU A 243 -11.39 10.27 8.05
C LEU A 243 -12.64 9.56 7.49
N PRO A 244 -13.78 9.56 8.21
CA PRO A 244 -15.01 8.86 7.83
C PRO A 244 -15.51 9.13 6.41
N ALA A 245 -15.23 10.32 5.86
CA ALA A 245 -15.60 10.69 4.50
C ALA A 245 -14.96 9.80 3.42
N TYR A 246 -13.76 9.26 3.69
CA TYR A 246 -13.00 8.45 2.74
C TYR A 246 -13.08 6.93 2.99
N ARG A 247 -13.79 6.48 4.05
CA ARG A 247 -13.98 5.06 4.39
C ARG A 247 -14.40 4.19 3.20
N ARG A 248 -15.28 4.71 2.34
CA ARG A 248 -15.73 3.99 1.14
C ARG A 248 -14.58 3.73 0.16
N SER A 249 -13.76 4.75 -0.12
CA SER A 249 -12.59 4.63 -1.01
C SER A 249 -11.53 3.71 -0.40
N ALA A 250 -11.22 3.91 0.88
CA ALA A 250 -10.32 3.05 1.66
C ALA A 250 -10.75 1.58 1.65
N GLY A 251 -12.03 1.29 1.94
CA GLY A 251 -12.59 -0.05 1.89
C GLY A 251 -12.52 -0.66 0.49
N GLN A 252 -12.86 0.10 -0.56
CA GLN A 252 -12.70 -0.34 -1.95
C GLN A 252 -11.24 -0.68 -2.28
N ARG A 253 -10.27 0.10 -1.80
CA ARG A 253 -8.83 -0.19 -1.97
C ARG A 253 -8.40 -1.45 -1.23
N ILE A 254 -8.82 -1.64 0.01
CA ILE A 254 -8.52 -2.84 0.82
C ILE A 254 -9.12 -4.10 0.14
N ILE A 255 -10.37 -4.03 -0.32
CA ILE A 255 -11.05 -5.11 -1.06
C ILE A 255 -10.31 -5.43 -2.38
N ARG A 256 -9.92 -4.40 -3.15
CA ARG A 256 -9.17 -4.57 -4.41
C ARG A 256 -7.82 -5.25 -4.16
N ASN A 257 -7.10 -4.86 -3.10
CA ASN A 257 -5.83 -5.48 -2.73
C ASN A 257 -6.01 -6.97 -2.36
N ALA A 258 -7.00 -7.30 -1.51
CA ALA A 258 -7.31 -8.69 -1.17
C ALA A 258 -7.72 -9.52 -2.40
N THR A 259 -8.46 -8.92 -3.34
CA THR A 259 -8.83 -9.55 -4.62
C THR A 259 -7.60 -9.86 -5.47
N LEU A 260 -6.65 -8.93 -5.59
CA LEU A 260 -5.41 -9.17 -6.34
C LEU A 260 -4.55 -10.28 -5.73
N VAL A 261 -4.40 -10.32 -4.40
CA VAL A 261 -3.70 -11.42 -3.70
C VAL A 261 -4.39 -12.77 -3.96
N SER A 262 -5.72 -12.79 -3.93
CA SER A 262 -6.50 -14.02 -4.18
C SER A 262 -6.40 -14.49 -5.63
N LEU A 263 -6.40 -13.57 -6.59
CA LEU A 263 -6.20 -13.89 -8.01
C LEU A 263 -4.78 -14.42 -8.27
N ALA A 264 -3.76 -13.78 -7.70
CA ALA A 264 -2.37 -14.23 -7.83
C ALA A 264 -2.18 -15.68 -7.31
N ALA A 265 -2.79 -16.00 -6.16
CA ALA A 265 -2.77 -17.35 -5.60
C ALA A 265 -3.53 -18.40 -6.44
N GLY A 266 -4.46 -17.95 -7.30
CA GLY A 266 -5.29 -18.82 -8.15
C GLY A 266 -4.81 -18.99 -9.60
N ILE A 267 -3.87 -18.16 -10.08
CA ILE A 267 -3.32 -18.25 -11.46
C ILE A 267 -2.37 -19.44 -11.59
N GLU A 268 -1.51 -19.66 -10.59
CA GLU A 268 -0.67 -20.85 -10.45
C GLU A 268 -1.00 -21.55 -9.13
N PRO A 269 -2.06 -22.39 -9.09
CA PRO A 269 -2.48 -23.05 -7.87
C PRO A 269 -1.46 -24.14 -7.48
N ILE A 270 -0.50 -23.78 -6.63
CA ILE A 270 0.42 -24.72 -6.01
C ILE A 270 -0.34 -25.49 -4.92
N PRO A 271 -0.55 -26.82 -5.08
CA PRO A 271 -1.36 -27.59 -4.13
C PRO A 271 -0.82 -27.46 -2.71
N LEU A 272 -1.72 -27.22 -1.74
CA LEU A 272 -1.46 -27.04 -0.30
C LEU A 272 -0.91 -25.64 0.09
N ILE A 273 -0.53 -24.78 -0.85
CA ILE A 273 -0.02 -23.41 -0.58
C ILE A 273 -1.07 -22.34 -0.93
N ASP A 274 -1.89 -22.60 -1.94
CA ASP A 274 -3.03 -21.80 -2.37
C ASP A 274 -4.06 -21.55 -1.24
N ILE A 275 -4.50 -22.60 -0.53
CA ILE A 275 -5.54 -22.49 0.50
C ILE A 275 -5.10 -21.60 1.69
N PRO A 276 -3.90 -21.76 2.29
CA PRO A 276 -3.40 -20.83 3.30
C PRO A 276 -3.32 -19.37 2.86
N ILE A 277 -2.89 -19.10 1.62
CA ILE A 277 -2.79 -17.73 1.11
C ILE A 277 -4.18 -17.10 0.97
N LEU A 278 -5.13 -17.83 0.41
CA LEU A 278 -6.52 -17.39 0.25
C LEU A 278 -7.20 -17.10 1.60
N LEU A 279 -7.06 -18.00 2.58
CA LEU A 279 -7.61 -17.79 3.91
C LEU A 279 -6.93 -16.63 4.65
N GLY A 280 -5.61 -16.51 4.55
CA GLY A 280 -4.87 -15.38 5.12
C GLY A 280 -5.30 -14.05 4.50
N ALA A 281 -5.57 -14.02 3.18
CA ALA A 281 -6.10 -12.84 2.50
C ALA A 281 -7.53 -12.49 2.96
N GLN A 282 -8.42 -13.49 3.13
CA GLN A 282 -9.78 -13.29 3.65
C GLN A 282 -9.78 -12.81 5.11
N ILE A 283 -8.95 -13.40 5.97
CA ILE A 283 -8.81 -13.00 7.37
C ILE A 283 -8.31 -11.55 7.48
N ARG A 284 -7.23 -11.21 6.77
CA ARG A 284 -6.76 -9.81 6.69
C ARG A 284 -7.81 -8.86 6.15
N LEU A 285 -8.60 -9.26 5.15
CA LEU A 285 -9.69 -8.45 4.64
C LEU A 285 -10.73 -8.16 5.74
N VAL A 286 -11.21 -9.19 6.45
CA VAL A 286 -12.17 -9.01 7.56
C VAL A 286 -11.59 -8.15 8.67
N LEU A 287 -10.35 -8.41 9.10
CA LEU A 287 -9.67 -7.66 10.15
C LEU A 287 -9.43 -6.19 9.76
N ARG A 288 -8.94 -5.92 8.54
CA ARG A 288 -8.74 -4.55 8.04
C ARG A 288 -10.08 -3.83 7.86
N MET A 289 -11.17 -4.53 7.52
CA MET A 289 -12.50 -3.92 7.48
C MET A 289 -13.05 -3.61 8.89
N ALA A 290 -12.88 -4.50 9.87
CA ALA A 290 -13.23 -4.21 11.27
C ALA A 290 -12.46 -2.98 11.78
N ALA A 291 -11.14 -2.98 11.59
CA ALA A 291 -10.25 -1.85 11.88
C ALA A 291 -10.71 -0.54 11.22
N LEU A 292 -11.04 -0.57 9.92
CA LEU A 292 -11.51 0.59 9.14
C LEU A 292 -12.77 1.25 9.74
N TYR A 293 -13.65 0.48 10.37
CA TYR A 293 -14.85 0.99 11.04
C TYR A 293 -14.67 1.29 12.54
N GLY A 294 -13.54 0.90 13.13
CA GLY A 294 -13.27 1.04 14.57
C GLY A 294 -13.90 -0.06 15.43
N GLU A 295 -14.28 -1.18 14.82
CA GLU A 295 -14.79 -2.35 15.54
C GLU A 295 -13.66 -3.03 16.34
N PRO A 296 -13.94 -3.59 17.54
CA PRO A 296 -12.94 -4.26 18.35
C PRO A 296 -12.39 -5.50 17.62
N ILE A 297 -11.07 -5.53 17.46
CA ILE A 297 -10.35 -6.61 16.75
C ILE A 297 -9.92 -7.73 17.72
N ASP A 298 -9.80 -7.42 19.02
CA ASP A 298 -9.38 -8.37 20.03
C ASP A 298 -10.56 -9.16 20.63
N SER A 299 -10.34 -10.45 20.91
CA SER A 299 -11.33 -11.37 21.46
C SER A 299 -11.24 -11.51 22.99
N THR A 300 -10.52 -10.62 23.68
CA THR A 300 -10.33 -10.65 25.13
C THR A 300 -11.56 -10.18 25.93
N ASN A 301 -12.54 -9.58 25.27
CA ASN A 301 -13.78 -9.05 25.87
C ASN A 301 -15.07 -9.74 25.33
N ALA A 302 -14.98 -10.99 24.88
CA ALA A 302 -16.10 -11.80 24.36
C ALA A 302 -16.22 -13.14 25.08
#